data_AF-A0AAU8DGV4-F1
#
_entry.id   AF-A0AAU8DGV4-F1
#
_cell.length_a   1.000
_cell.length_b   1.000
_cell.length_c   1.000
_cell.angle_alpha   90.00
_cell.angle_beta   90.00
_cell.angle_gamma   90.00
#
_symmetry.space_group_name_H-M   'P 1'
#
loop_
_entity.id
_entity.type
_entity.pdbx_description
1 polymer ?
#
loop_
_entity_poly.entity_id
_entity_poly.type
_entity_poly.pdbx_seq_one_letter_code
_entity_poly.pdbx_strand_id
1 'polypeptide(L)'
;MDDVTLGHDFSLTDIRVATVEGGEAGVLVLKSNLLVAVLTQIDEETYATKGKWFLETGFGPLSGQHRNFNSLEEAVAWIGQDGDLPTARSTVDR
;
A
#
# COMPACT_ATOMS: atom_id res chain seq x y z
N MET A 1 -17.26 2.29 23.02
CA MET A 1 -15.94 2.92 23.03
C MET A 1 -15.11 2.08 22.10
N ASP A 2 -15.27 2.41 20.83
CA ASP A 2 -14.81 1.65 19.69
C ASP A 2 -13.32 1.93 19.56
N ASP A 3 -12.52 0.94 19.95
CA ASP A 3 -11.09 0.94 19.74
C ASP A 3 -10.89 0.79 18.23
N VAL A 4 -10.72 1.91 17.52
CA VAL A 4 -10.25 1.92 16.13
C VAL A 4 -8.83 1.38 16.15
N THR A 5 -8.73 0.06 16.11
CA THR A 5 -7.50 -0.65 15.80
C THR A 5 -7.18 -0.28 14.36
N LEU A 6 -6.35 0.75 14.17
CA LEU A 6 -5.51 0.83 12.97
C LEU A 6 -4.81 -0.53 12.91
N GLY A 7 -5.23 -1.36 11.94
CA GLY A 7 -5.07 -2.81 11.98
C GLY A 7 -3.68 -3.24 12.45
N HIS A 8 -3.64 -4.00 13.54
CA HIS A 8 -2.44 -4.72 14.02
C HIS A 8 -1.84 -5.65 12.96
N ASP A 9 -2.52 -5.85 11.83
CA ASP A 9 -2.09 -6.65 10.71
C ASP A 9 -1.12 -5.93 9.76
N PHE A 10 -1.00 -4.60 9.80
CA PHE A 10 -0.13 -3.89 8.86
C PHE A 10 1.28 -3.67 9.40
N SER A 11 2.28 -3.95 8.55
CA SER A 11 3.68 -3.63 8.81
C SER A 11 4.27 -2.87 7.63
N LEU A 12 5.03 -1.82 7.92
CA LEU A 12 5.70 -1.00 6.93
C LEU A 12 7.20 -1.27 6.97
N THR A 13 7.83 -1.38 5.80
CA THR A 13 9.28 -1.55 5.70
C THR A 13 9.84 -0.56 4.69
N ASP A 14 10.67 0.36 5.17
CA ASP A 14 11.39 1.31 4.34
C ASP A 14 12.38 0.60 3.42
N ILE A 15 12.31 0.92 2.14
CA ILE A 15 13.18 0.36 1.09
C ILE A 15 13.60 1.45 0.09
N ARG A 16 14.54 1.12 -0.77
CA ARG A 16 14.83 1.90 -1.99
C ARG A 16 14.26 1.14 -3.16
N VAL A 17 13.35 1.75 -3.91
CA VAL A 17 12.72 1.13 -5.07
C VAL A 17 13.51 1.53 -6.31
N ALA A 18 13.97 0.54 -7.06
CA ALA A 18 14.69 0.76 -8.31
C ALA A 18 13.73 1.23 -9.42
N THR A 19 13.33 2.50 -9.35
CA THR A 19 12.57 3.18 -10.38
C THR A 19 13.48 3.64 -11.52
N VAL A 20 12.87 4.09 -12.62
CA VAL A 20 13.57 4.54 -13.84
C VAL A 20 14.59 5.65 -13.59
N GLU A 21 14.36 6.54 -12.62
CA GLU A 21 15.28 7.62 -12.27
C GLU A 21 16.33 7.23 -11.23
N GLY A 22 16.22 6.03 -10.66
CA GLY A 22 17.22 5.46 -9.77
C GLY A 22 16.89 5.63 -8.29
N GLY A 23 16.30 4.58 -7.71
CA GLY A 23 16.32 4.36 -6.27
C GLY A 23 15.50 5.39 -5.50
N GLU A 24 14.22 5.59 -5.81
CA GLU A 24 13.35 6.45 -5.00
C GLU A 24 13.11 5.85 -3.61
N ALA A 25 12.82 6.71 -2.63
CA ALA A 25 12.40 6.24 -1.32
C ALA A 25 11.07 5.50 -1.46
N GLY A 26 10.93 4.33 -0.84
CA GLY A 26 9.71 3.56 -0.93
C GLY A 26 9.42 2.79 0.34
N VAL A 27 8.21 2.26 0.41
CA VAL A 27 7.70 1.51 1.55
C VAL A 27 6.99 0.27 1.04
N LEU A 28 7.38 -0.89 1.58
CA LEU A 28 6.60 -2.11 1.45
C LEU A 28 5.49 -2.10 2.48
N VAL A 29 4.26 -2.35 2.03
CA VAL A 29 3.10 -2.52 2.90
C VAL A 29 2.80 -4.01 3.00
N LEU A 30 2.97 -4.56 4.19
CA LEU A 30 2.62 -5.95 4.49
C LEU A 30 1.33 -6.00 5.30
N LYS A 31 0.46 -6.97 5.00
CA LYS A 31 -0.71 -7.33 5.82
C LYS A 31 -0.56 -8.78 6.28
N SER A 32 -0.46 -9.02 7.59
CA SER A 32 -0.27 -10.36 8.18
C SER A 32 0.89 -11.13 7.53
N ASN A 33 2.05 -10.48 7.37
CA ASN A 33 3.25 -10.98 6.67
C ASN A 33 3.14 -11.19 5.15
N LEU A 34 2.05 -10.80 4.50
CA LEU A 34 1.90 -10.83 3.04
C LEU A 34 2.18 -9.45 2.45
N LEU A 35 3.02 -9.37 1.42
CA LEU A 35 3.22 -8.12 0.68
C LEU A 35 1.95 -7.78 -0.12
N VAL A 36 1.31 -6.66 0.22
CA VAL A 36 0.06 -6.22 -0.43
C VAL A 36 0.25 -4.99 -1.32
N ALA A 37 1.26 -4.16 -1.05
CA ALA A 37 1.57 -3.00 -1.89
C ALA A 37 3.04 -2.56 -1.77
N VAL A 38 3.52 -1.91 -2.82
CA VAL A 38 4.77 -1.13 -2.87
C VAL A 38 4.39 0.32 -3.11
N LEU A 39 4.79 1.19 -2.20
CA LEU A 39 4.63 2.64 -2.30
C LEU A 39 5.98 3.29 -2.62
N THR A 40 5.98 4.30 -3.47
CA THR A 40 7.15 5.15 -3.77
C THR A 40 6.84 6.60 -3.41
N GLN A 41 7.81 7.30 -2.82
CA GLN A 41 7.68 8.73 -2.55
C GLN A 41 8.08 9.49 -3.80
N ILE A 42 7.18 10.33 -4.30
CA ILE A 42 7.42 11.18 -5.46
C ILE A 42 8.32 12.35 -5.02
N ASP A 43 9.52 12.43 -5.58
CA ASP A 43 10.43 13.55 -5.37
C ASP A 43 10.34 14.63 -6.47
N GLU A 44 9.54 14.40 -7.51
CA GLU A 44 9.35 15.38 -8.59
C GLU A 44 8.59 16.65 -8.13
N GLU A 45 9.27 17.79 -8.21
CA GLU A 45 8.68 19.13 -8.03
C GLU A 45 7.74 19.54 -9.18
N THR A 46 7.81 18.85 -10.31
CA THR A 46 7.19 19.24 -11.59
C THR A 46 5.67 19.36 -11.53
N TYR A 47 4.99 18.67 -10.59
CA TYR A 47 3.53 18.62 -10.53
C TYR A 47 2.92 18.91 -9.14
N ALA A 48 3.64 19.57 -8.24
CA ALA A 48 3.22 19.78 -6.85
C ALA A 48 2.85 18.46 -6.12
N THR A 49 3.46 17.37 -6.55
CA THR A 49 3.36 16.03 -5.98
C THR A 49 4.54 15.70 -5.09
N LYS A 50 5.50 16.62 -4.93
CA LYS A 50 6.65 16.45 -4.05
C LYS A 50 6.20 16.07 -2.64
N GLY A 51 6.72 14.95 -2.14
CA GLY A 51 6.42 14.42 -0.82
C GLY A 51 5.15 13.55 -0.74
N LYS A 52 4.40 13.40 -1.84
CA LYS A 52 3.28 12.45 -1.95
C LYS A 52 3.79 11.03 -2.16
N TRP A 53 2.90 10.07 -1.89
CA TRP A 53 3.16 8.65 -2.04
C TRP A 53 2.37 8.10 -3.22
N PHE A 54 3.01 7.33 -4.08
CA PHE A 54 2.40 6.68 -5.22
C PHE A 54 2.35 5.17 -5.01
N LEU A 55 1.23 4.55 -5.38
CA LEU A 55 1.10 3.10 -5.50
C LEU A 55 1.76 2.63 -6.79
N GLU A 56 3.01 2.20 -6.65
CA GLU A 56 3.79 1.63 -7.75
C GLU A 56 3.27 0.25 -8.15
N THR A 57 2.98 -0.59 -7.15
CA THR A 57 2.47 -1.93 -7.38
C THR A 57 1.58 -2.36 -6.23
N GLY A 58 0.33 -2.69 -6.53
CA GLY A 58 -0.55 -3.42 -5.64
C GLY A 58 -0.54 -4.92 -5.96
N PHE A 59 -0.78 -5.75 -4.95
CA PHE A 59 -0.92 -7.20 -5.09
C PHE A 59 -2.34 -7.65 -4.72
N GLY A 60 -2.77 -8.78 -5.27
CA GLY A 60 -4.10 -9.34 -5.02
C GLY A 60 -5.22 -8.37 -5.45
N PRO A 61 -6.12 -7.95 -4.55
CA PRO A 61 -7.22 -7.02 -4.88
C PRO A 61 -6.74 -5.64 -5.34
N LEU A 62 -5.49 -5.28 -5.03
CA LEU A 62 -4.89 -4.01 -5.43
C LEU A 62 -4.14 -4.10 -6.77
N SER A 63 -4.13 -5.28 -7.42
CA SER A 63 -3.39 -5.49 -8.67
C SER A 63 -3.92 -4.59 -9.77
N GLY A 64 -3.01 -3.85 -10.42
CA GLY A 64 -3.34 -2.91 -11.50
C GLY A 64 -3.94 -1.57 -11.02
N GLN A 65 -4.01 -1.33 -9.71
CA GLN A 65 -4.40 -0.05 -9.17
C GLN A 65 -3.19 0.89 -9.11
N HIS A 66 -3.39 2.15 -9.49
CA HIS A 66 -2.40 3.23 -9.40
C HIS A 66 -3.07 4.45 -8.79
N ARG A 67 -2.50 4.97 -7.71
CA ARG A 67 -3.07 6.11 -6.97
C ARG A 67 -1.97 6.88 -6.25
N ASN A 68 -2.18 8.19 -6.15
CA ASN A 68 -1.38 9.10 -5.33
C ASN A 68 -2.07 9.37 -3.99
N PHE A 69 -1.29 9.45 -2.92
CA PHE A 69 -1.70 9.72 -1.54
C PHE A 69 -0.89 10.87 -0.98
N ASN A 70 -1.47 11.66 -0.09
CA ASN A 70 -0.75 12.77 0.52
C ASN A 70 0.16 12.32 1.66
N SER A 71 -0.15 11.19 2.30
CA SER A 71 0.59 10.61 3.42
C SER A 71 0.58 9.08 3.37
N LEU A 72 1.56 8.43 4.01
CA LEU A 72 1.56 6.96 4.20
C LEU A 72 0.33 6.48 4.97
N GLU A 73 -0.11 7.24 5.97
CA GLU A 73 -1.31 6.91 6.76
C GLU A 73 -2.57 6.84 5.88
N GLU A 74 -2.72 7.77 4.95
CA GLU A 74 -3.82 7.78 3.97
C GLU A 74 -3.74 6.55 3.05
N ALA A 75 -2.54 6.22 2.58
CA ALA A 75 -2.31 5.06 1.73
C ALA A 75 -2.69 3.75 2.44
N VAL A 76 -2.22 3.56 3.67
CA VAL A 76 -2.51 2.36 4.47
C VAL A 76 -3.99 2.26 4.82
N ALA A 77 -4.63 3.39 5.17
CA ALA A 77 -6.07 3.41 5.43
C ALA A 77 -6.89 3.02 4.20
N TRP A 78 -6.47 3.44 3.00
CA TRP A 78 -7.12 3.05 1.75
C TRP A 78 -6.88 1.57 1.41
N ILE A 79 -5.63 1.08 1.54
CA ILE A 79 -5.27 -0.34 1.36
C ILE A 79 -6.07 -1.24 2.31
N GLY A 80 -6.30 -0.78 3.54
CA GLY A 80 -7.09 -1.50 4.53
C GLY A 80 -8.58 -1.63 4.18
N GLN A 81 -9.14 -0.65 3.47
CA GLN A 81 -10.55 -0.64 3.06
C GLN A 81 -10.80 -1.46 1.79
N ASP A 82 -9.90 -1.42 0.82
CA ASP A 82 -10.03 -2.13 -0.46
C ASP A 82 -9.46 -3.56 -0.37
N GLY A 83 -8.55 -3.80 0.57
CA GLY A 83 -7.89 -5.07 0.86
C GLY A 83 -8.68 -6.01 1.76
N ASP A 84 -10.01 -6.02 1.69
CA ASP A 84 -10.81 -7.17 2.15
C ASP A 84 -10.46 -8.36 1.23
N LEU A 85 -9.32 -8.96 1.52
CA LEU A 85 -8.92 -10.24 0.97
C LEU A 85 -10.09 -11.20 1.23
N PRO A 86 -10.45 -12.08 0.29
CA PRO A 86 -11.37 -13.15 0.59
C PRO A 86 -10.80 -13.95 1.76
N THR A 87 -11.34 -13.73 2.96
CA THR A 87 -11.12 -14.63 4.10
C THR A 87 -11.48 -16.01 3.59
N ALA A 88 -10.49 -16.91 3.57
CA ALA A 88 -10.55 -18.23 2.93
C ALA A 88 -11.99 -18.76 2.86
N ARG A 89 -12.67 -18.51 1.74
CA ARG A 89 -14.08 -18.86 1.62
C ARG A 89 -14.06 -20.36 1.46
N SER A 90 -14.41 -21.04 2.55
CA SER A 90 -14.57 -22.48 2.63
C SER A 90 -15.20 -22.99 1.35
N THR A 91 -14.48 -23.84 0.64
CA THR A 91 -15.05 -24.77 -0.32
C THR A 91 -16.20 -25.49 0.38
N VAL A 92 -17.42 -25.02 0.17
CA VAL A 92 -18.61 -25.84 0.36
C VAL A 92 -19.10 -26.20 -1.04
N ASP A 93 -18.64 -27.37 -1.43
CA ASP A 93 -19.14 -28.22 -2.50
C ASP A 93 -20.68 -28.28 -2.50
N ARG A 94 -21.30 -28.02 -3.65
CA ARG A 94 -22.66 -28.46 -4.00
C ARG A 94 -22.80 -28.65 -5.50
#